data_AF-A0A329XIH6-F1
#
_entry.id   AF-A0A329XIH6-F1
#
_cell.length_a   1.000
_cell.length_b   1.000
_cell.length_c   1.000
_cell.angle_alpha   90.00
_cell.angle_beta   90.00
_cell.angle_gamma   90.00
#
_symmetry.space_group_name_H-M   'P 1'
#
loop_
_entity.id
_entity.type
_entity.pdbx_description
1 polymer ?
#
loop_
_entity_poly.entity_id
_entity_poly.type
_entity_poly.pdbx_seq_one_letter_code
_entity_poly.pdbx_strand_id
1 'polypeptide(L)'
;MATTTADLDTLETLYNTLKTDVDSAHSIHSDTDTALQNANWESPNAQSFRAAWDEFKPKLTAFEAVLADAATDVARNHNNIAAANGVTDAADLADVASYDG
;
A
#
# COMPACT_ATOMS: atom_id res chain seq x y z
N MET A 1 -27.53 -13.16 3.32
CA MET A 1 -26.95 -13.28 1.97
C MET A 1 -26.70 -11.90 1.37
N ALA A 2 -27.70 -11.05 1.12
CA ALA A 2 -27.48 -9.71 0.53
C ALA A 2 -26.51 -8.81 1.31
N THR A 3 -26.55 -8.81 2.65
CA THR A 3 -25.62 -8.03 3.48
C THR A 3 -24.19 -8.59 3.41
N THR A 4 -24.04 -9.91 3.43
CA THR A 4 -22.72 -10.58 3.37
C THR A 4 -21.99 -10.29 2.07
N THR A 5 -22.67 -10.29 0.93
CA THR A 5 -22.06 -9.94 -0.37
C THR A 5 -21.64 -8.47 -0.39
N ALA A 6 -22.50 -7.55 0.08
CA ALA A 6 -22.14 -6.13 0.15
C ALA A 6 -20.95 -5.88 1.09
N ASP A 7 -20.88 -6.58 2.22
CA ASP A 7 -19.74 -6.49 3.14
C ASP A 7 -18.44 -6.98 2.47
N LEU A 8 -18.49 -8.09 1.73
CA LEU A 8 -17.35 -8.60 0.96
C LEU A 8 -16.90 -7.59 -0.10
N ASP A 9 -17.81 -6.99 -0.86
CA ASP A 9 -17.49 -5.96 -1.86
C ASP A 9 -16.77 -4.73 -1.23
N THR A 10 -17.17 -4.35 -0.01
CA THR A 10 -16.50 -3.24 0.70
C THR A 10 -15.09 -3.60 1.16
N LEU A 11 -14.86 -4.85 1.59
CA LEU A 11 -13.54 -5.34 1.95
C LEU A 11 -12.63 -5.48 0.72
N GLU A 12 -13.16 -5.97 -0.40
CA GLU A 12 -12.44 -6.02 -1.67
C GLU A 12 -12.04 -4.62 -2.14
N THR A 13 -12.94 -3.64 -2.02
CA THR A 13 -12.64 -2.24 -2.34
C THR A 13 -11.50 -1.70 -1.47
N LEU A 14 -11.57 -1.91 -0.16
CA LEU A 14 -10.52 -1.49 0.77
C LEU A 14 -9.17 -2.16 0.46
N TYR A 15 -9.17 -3.47 0.21
CA TYR A 15 -7.99 -4.22 -0.20
C TYR A 15 -7.34 -3.61 -1.46
N ASN A 16 -8.13 -3.34 -2.50
CA ASN A 16 -7.64 -2.77 -3.74
C ASN A 16 -7.07 -1.35 -3.55
N THR A 17 -7.67 -0.55 -2.67
CA THR A 17 -7.11 0.76 -2.29
C THR A 17 -5.77 0.61 -1.59
N LEU A 18 -5.69 -0.20 -0.52
CA LEU A 18 -4.45 -0.39 0.24
C LEU A 18 -3.32 -0.95 -0.62
N LYS A 19 -3.62 -1.93 -1.48
CA LYS A 19 -2.67 -2.47 -2.46
C LYS A 19 -2.15 -1.40 -3.43
N THR A 20 -3.04 -0.54 -3.94
CA THR A 20 -2.65 0.58 -4.82
C THR A 20 -1.78 1.59 -4.08
N ASP A 21 -2.04 1.81 -2.79
CA ASP A 21 -1.27 2.72 -1.96
C ASP A 21 0.13 2.16 -1.64
N VAL A 22 0.30 0.84 -1.54
CA VAL A 22 1.64 0.19 -1.46
C VAL A 22 2.47 0.56 -2.69
N ASP A 23 1.93 0.32 -3.89
CA ASP A 23 2.64 0.63 -5.16
C ASP A 23 2.94 2.13 -5.28
N SER A 24 2.03 2.99 -4.80
CA SER A 24 2.19 4.44 -4.82
C SER A 24 3.27 4.92 -3.84
N ALA A 25 3.28 4.38 -2.62
CA ALA A 25 4.31 4.68 -1.63
C ALA A 25 5.69 4.27 -2.15
N HIS A 26 5.78 3.06 -2.71
CA HIS A 26 7.00 2.56 -3.33
C HIS A 26 7.53 3.49 -4.40
N SER A 27 6.69 3.78 -5.41
CA SER A 27 7.04 4.64 -6.55
C SER A 27 7.48 6.03 -6.08
N ILE A 28 6.78 6.63 -5.11
CA ILE A 28 7.16 7.93 -4.57
C ILE A 28 8.57 7.88 -3.99
N HIS A 29 8.89 6.88 -3.16
CA HIS A 29 10.19 6.84 -2.52
C HIS A 29 11.31 6.39 -3.47
N SER A 30 11.07 5.43 -4.36
CA SER A 30 12.06 4.92 -5.31
C SER A 30 12.41 5.96 -6.39
N ASP A 31 11.40 6.58 -6.98
CA ASP A 31 11.57 7.46 -8.14
C ASP A 31 12.15 8.80 -7.70
N THR A 32 11.65 9.35 -6.59
CA THR A 32 12.18 10.59 -6.01
C THR A 32 13.63 10.42 -5.60
N ASP A 33 13.98 9.31 -4.94
CA ASP A 33 15.36 9.05 -4.52
C ASP A 33 16.30 8.91 -5.72
N THR A 34 15.88 8.15 -6.73
CA THR A 34 16.62 8.00 -7.99
C THR A 34 16.80 9.36 -8.69
N ALA A 35 15.75 10.18 -8.77
CA ALA A 35 15.82 11.50 -9.38
C ALA A 35 16.75 12.45 -8.60
N LEU A 36 16.70 12.43 -7.26
CA LEU A 36 17.57 13.26 -6.41
C LEU A 36 19.05 12.92 -6.54
N GLN A 37 19.38 11.63 -6.69
CA GLN A 37 20.76 11.16 -6.88
C GLN A 37 21.32 11.57 -8.25
N ASN A 38 20.48 11.64 -9.27
CA ASN A 38 20.87 11.97 -10.64
C ASN A 38 20.84 13.48 -10.95
N ALA A 39 20.14 14.29 -10.15
CA ALA A 39 19.96 15.71 -10.41
C ALA A 39 21.10 16.56 -9.84
N ASN A 40 21.75 17.39 -10.69
CA ASN A 40 22.62 18.47 -10.25
C ASN A 40 21.82 19.70 -9.79
N TRP A 41 21.09 19.54 -8.67
CA TRP A 41 20.24 20.57 -8.09
C TRP A 41 20.87 21.16 -6.81
N GLU A 42 21.55 22.30 -6.96
CA GLU A 42 22.38 22.94 -5.91
C GLU A 42 21.85 24.32 -5.50
N SER A 43 20.61 24.39 -5.02
CA SER A 43 20.01 25.62 -4.48
C SER A 43 19.65 25.49 -3.00
N PRO A 44 19.38 26.59 -2.27
CA PRO A 44 18.90 26.51 -0.89
C PRO A 44 17.62 25.66 -0.75
N ASN A 45 16.70 25.73 -1.71
CA ASN A 45 15.50 24.90 -1.71
C ASN A 45 15.84 23.41 -1.89
N ALA A 46 16.89 23.10 -2.65
CA ALA A 46 17.36 21.74 -2.84
C ALA A 46 17.92 21.14 -1.53
N GLN A 47 18.59 21.95 -0.73
CA GLN A 47 19.08 21.56 0.60
C GLN A 47 17.90 21.34 1.57
N SER A 48 16.95 22.28 1.62
CA SER A 48 15.75 22.16 2.45
C SER A 48 14.92 20.93 2.07
N PHE A 49 14.75 20.67 0.78
CA PHE A 49 14.02 19.49 0.31
C PHE A 49 14.74 18.20 0.68
N ARG A 50 16.05 18.08 0.42
CA ARG A 50 16.82 16.88 0.78
C ARG A 50 16.78 16.60 2.28
N ALA A 51 16.89 17.63 3.12
CA ALA A 51 16.76 17.47 4.57
C ALA A 51 15.37 16.93 4.98
N ALA A 52 14.29 17.46 4.40
CA ALA A 52 12.94 16.97 4.66
C ALA A 52 12.73 15.55 4.10
N TRP A 53 13.32 15.25 2.94
CA TRP A 53 13.26 13.96 2.29
C TRP A 53 13.96 12.88 3.10
N ASP A 54 15.15 13.16 3.63
CA ASP A 54 15.90 12.23 4.49
C ASP A 54 15.13 11.86 5.77
N GLU A 55 14.31 12.79 6.30
CA GLU A 55 13.43 12.51 7.44
C GLU A 55 12.14 11.76 7.03
N PHE A 56 11.56 12.12 5.88
CA PHE A 56 10.27 11.59 5.45
C PHE A 56 10.35 10.22 4.79
N LYS A 57 11.36 9.99 3.94
CA LYS A 57 11.54 8.75 3.18
C LYS A 57 11.47 7.50 4.07
N PRO A 58 12.20 7.39 5.21
CA PRO A 58 12.10 6.22 6.08
C PRO A 58 10.70 6.01 6.66
N LYS A 59 9.96 7.09 6.94
CA LYS A 59 8.58 7.01 7.43
C LYS A 59 7.64 6.53 6.32
N LEU A 60 7.86 6.96 5.08
CA LEU A 60 7.09 6.51 3.93
C LEU A 60 7.34 5.03 3.63
N THR A 61 8.60 4.58 3.63
CA THR A 61 8.96 3.15 3.50
C THR A 61 8.34 2.31 4.62
N ALA A 62 8.38 2.78 5.87
CA ALA A 62 7.71 2.08 6.97
C ALA A 62 6.20 2.03 6.79
N PHE A 63 5.59 3.09 6.25
CA PHE A 63 4.16 3.14 5.98
C PHE A 63 3.75 2.21 4.83
N GLU A 64 4.58 2.06 3.80
CA GLU A 64 4.39 1.05 2.74
C GLU A 64 4.25 -0.36 3.33
N ALA A 65 5.15 -0.75 4.23
CA ALA A 65 5.05 -2.04 4.92
C ALA A 65 3.74 -2.19 5.70
N VAL A 66 3.32 -1.14 6.41
CA VAL A 66 2.04 -1.13 7.14
C VAL A 66 0.84 -1.23 6.19
N LEU A 67 0.89 -0.60 5.02
CA LEU A 67 -0.15 -0.72 3.99
C LEU A 67 -0.24 -2.15 3.45
N ALA A 68 0.89 -2.81 3.22
CA ALA A 68 0.94 -4.20 2.76
C ALA A 68 0.41 -5.19 3.82
N ASP A 69 0.79 -5.01 5.08
CA ASP A 69 0.28 -5.79 6.21
C ASP A 69 -1.24 -5.61 6.35
N ALA A 70 -1.73 -4.38 6.24
CA ALA A 70 -3.16 -4.08 6.32
C ALA A 70 -3.94 -4.68 5.14
N ALA A 71 -3.42 -4.57 3.90
CA ALA A 71 -4.05 -5.18 2.73
C ALA A 71 -4.13 -6.71 2.90
N THR A 72 -3.07 -7.33 3.40
CA THR A 72 -3.02 -8.77 3.71
C THR A 72 -4.06 -9.17 4.77
N ASP A 73 -4.21 -8.40 5.85
CA ASP A 73 -5.22 -8.66 6.87
C ASP A 73 -6.64 -8.55 6.31
N VAL A 74 -6.91 -7.52 5.49
CA VAL A 74 -8.22 -7.34 4.83
C VAL A 74 -8.51 -8.49 3.86
N ALA A 75 -7.52 -8.94 3.06
CA ALA A 75 -7.66 -10.07 2.16
C ALA A 75 -8.03 -11.35 2.92
N ARG A 76 -7.32 -11.64 4.01
CA ARG A 76 -7.61 -12.80 4.86
C ARG A 76 -8.98 -12.71 5.51
N ASN A 77 -9.36 -11.53 6.01
CA ASN A 77 -10.68 -11.31 6.59
C ASN A 77 -11.80 -11.53 5.56
N HIS A 78 -11.66 -10.95 4.36
CA HIS A 78 -12.56 -11.14 3.23
C HIS A 78 -12.75 -12.63 2.90
N ASN A 79 -11.65 -13.36 2.66
CA ASN A 79 -11.70 -14.76 2.26
C ASN A 79 -12.27 -15.65 3.37
N ASN A 80 -11.96 -15.36 4.64
CA ASN A 80 -12.53 -16.07 5.80
C ASN A 80 -14.05 -15.87 5.90
N ILE A 81 -14.55 -14.65 5.68
CA ILE A 81 -16.00 -14.36 5.67
C ILE A 81 -16.68 -15.10 4.52
N ALA A 82 -16.11 -15.07 3.32
CA ALA A 82 -16.65 -15.79 2.16
C ALA A 82 -16.75 -17.30 2.44
N ALA A 83 -15.67 -17.90 2.95
CA ALA A 83 -15.63 -19.32 3.30
C ALA A 83 -16.63 -19.69 4.41
N ALA A 84 -16.70 -18.90 5.48
CA ALA A 84 -17.61 -19.15 6.61
C ALA A 84 -19.10 -19.07 6.22
N ASN A 85 -19.42 -18.30 5.17
CA ASN A 85 -20.78 -18.12 4.68
C ASN A 85 -21.09 -18.93 3.41
N GLY A 86 -20.13 -19.71 2.89
CA GLY A 86 -20.31 -20.50 1.66
C GLY A 86 -20.51 -19.66 0.41
N VAL A 87 -19.99 -18.43 0.38
CA VAL A 87 -20.01 -17.54 -0.79
C VAL A 87 -18.92 -18.00 -1.74
N THR A 88 -19.29 -18.50 -2.92
CA THR A 88 -18.35 -19.10 -3.89
C THR A 88 -18.03 -18.22 -5.09
N ASP A 89 -18.72 -17.09 -5.23
CA ASP A 89 -18.58 -16.11 -6.30
C ASP A 89 -17.78 -14.85 -5.91
N ALA A 90 -17.37 -14.74 -4.65
CA ALA A 90 -16.49 -13.68 -4.17
C ALA A 90 -15.05 -13.85 -4.71
N ALA A 91 -14.31 -12.75 -4.82
CA ALA A 91 -12.92 -12.76 -5.24
C ALA A 91 -12.02 -13.52 -4.24
N ASP A 92 -11.00 -14.23 -4.74
CA ASP A 92 -9.94 -14.80 -3.89
C ASP A 92 -8.79 -13.79 -3.80
N LEU A 93 -8.76 -13.05 -2.68
CA LEU A 93 -7.78 -11.97 -2.49
C LEU A 93 -6.46 -12.54 -1.97
N ALA A 94 -5.35 -12.20 -2.63
CA ALA A 94 -4.02 -12.66 -2.26
C ALA A 94 -3.38 -11.78 -1.18
N ASP A 95 -2.38 -12.34 -0.47
CA ASP A 95 -1.50 -11.56 0.40
C ASP A 95 -0.71 -10.53 -0.45
N VAL A 96 -0.47 -9.35 0.12
CA VAL A 96 0.28 -8.25 -0.51
C VAL A 96 1.64 -8.14 0.17
N ALA A 97 2.70 -8.04 -0.62
CA ALA A 97 4.05 -7.80 -0.12
C ALA A 97 4.45 -6.33 -0.32
N SER A 98 5.19 -5.77 0.63
CA SER A 98 5.96 -4.55 0.41
C SER A 98 7.19 -4.83 -0.45
N TYR A 99 7.74 -3.80 -1.08
CA TYR A 99 8.93 -3.91 -1.93
C TYR A 99 10.23 -3.97 -1.12
N ASP A 100 10.21 -3.47 0.13
CA ASP A 100 11.36 -3.41 1.04
C ASP A 100 11.37 -4.54 2.11
N GLY A 101 10.63 -5.63 1.88
CA GLY A 101 10.47 -6.79 2.79
C GLY A 101 11.51 -7.90 2.65
#